data_AF-A0A7C6NU55-F1
#
_entry.id   AF-A0A7C6NU55-F1
#
_cell.length_a   1.000
_cell.length_b   1.000
_cell.length_c   1.000
_cell.angle_alpha   90.00
_cell.angle_beta   90.00
_cell.angle_gamma   90.00
#
_symmetry.space_group_name_H-M   'P 1'
#
loop_
_entity.id
_entity.type
_entity.pdbx_description
1 polymer ?
#
loop_
_entity_poly.entity_id
_entity_poly.type
_entity_poly.pdbx_seq_one_letter_code
_entity_poly.pdbx_strand_id
1 'polypeptide(L)'
;MEREQNLLNQPGIIESFKQGYQTVSEKLYLILFPFLFDLFLVFGPKLRIDQLVNSFLSALPTPKLAQNLMDQWLTTIEQLKNFTLHYNLFSELRTFPLGIPSLFSWRIFEQSLLSITPVFEIHNEGMFIFLVILFFLLGMGLSTWYYKSIAVSTGLVSSKYSLKQFGKNYLHFLGIPITLFLIALGVSLPGMCIISLATVLSPAFASVLYIVLFIVLISIIIPFIFTPHCVVSHEQKLLDSIKQSRLIYQATKFKTSLFILLAFGLSMLSHLLWNLPKDGSWMLIVGAFGHALVSTIIIVSSFHFFKNAHAYVDNLIKNKVEQGSLA
;
A
#
# COMPACT_ATOMS: atom_id res chain seq x y z
N MET A 1 24.60 10.84 -26.40
CA MET A 1 25.39 9.59 -26.33
C MET A 1 25.15 8.77 -25.06
N GLU A 2 25.68 9.09 -23.87
CA GLU A 2 25.45 8.26 -22.65
C GLU A 2 23.96 8.12 -22.26
N ARG A 3 23.19 9.20 -22.36
CA ARG A 3 21.73 9.20 -22.08
C ARG A 3 20.92 8.41 -23.12
N GLU A 4 21.40 8.33 -24.36
CA GLU A 4 20.75 7.58 -25.45
C GLU A 4 21.11 6.09 -25.40
N GLN A 5 22.35 5.75 -25.05
CA GLN A 5 22.74 4.35 -24.77
C GLN A 5 22.00 3.78 -23.55
N ASN A 6 21.71 4.60 -22.54
CA ASN A 6 20.93 4.18 -21.37
C ASN A 6 19.48 3.78 -21.70
N LEU A 7 18.91 4.29 -22.80
CA LEU A 7 17.53 3.96 -23.22
C LEU A 7 17.41 2.59 -23.91
N LEU A 8 18.54 1.99 -24.31
CA LEU A 8 18.61 0.64 -24.90
C LEU A 8 18.80 -0.46 -23.84
N ASN A 9 19.23 -0.09 -22.63
CA ASN A 9 19.50 -1.01 -21.54
C ASN A 9 18.29 -1.15 -20.61
N GLN A 10 18.15 -2.33 -19.99
CA GLN A 10 17.13 -2.55 -18.97
C GLN A 10 17.26 -1.54 -17.80
N PRO A 11 16.15 -1.20 -17.12
CA PRO A 11 16.15 -0.20 -16.04
C PRO A 11 17.12 -0.55 -14.91
N GLY A 12 17.97 0.42 -14.55
CA GLY A 12 18.95 0.30 -13.47
C GLY A 12 18.30 0.46 -12.09
N ILE A 13 18.41 -0.56 -11.24
CA ILE A 13 17.78 -0.56 -9.90
C ILE A 13 18.48 0.44 -8.96
N ILE A 14 19.81 0.33 -8.81
CA ILE A 14 20.59 1.22 -7.93
C ILE A 14 20.47 2.68 -8.39
N GLU A 15 20.53 2.89 -9.70
CA GLU A 15 20.37 4.24 -10.28
C GLU A 15 18.99 4.82 -9.98
N SER A 16 17.92 4.00 -10.02
CA SER A 16 16.58 4.45 -9.66
C SER A 16 16.50 4.89 -8.19
N PHE A 17 17.17 4.17 -7.27
CA PHE A 17 17.27 4.58 -5.86
C PHE A 17 18.08 5.85 -5.65
N LYS A 18 19.20 6.00 -6.36
CA LYS A 18 20.02 7.22 -6.34
C LYS A 18 19.22 8.44 -6.82
N GLN A 19 18.49 8.30 -7.92
CA GLN A 19 17.61 9.34 -8.46
C GLN A 19 16.44 9.65 -7.51
N GLY A 20 15.89 8.63 -6.84
CA GLY A 20 14.87 8.79 -5.81
C GLY A 20 15.37 9.63 -4.64
N TYR A 21 16.53 9.30 -4.09
CA TYR A 21 17.18 10.09 -3.04
C TYR A 21 17.43 11.54 -3.49
N GLN A 22 18.05 11.73 -4.66
CA GLN A 22 18.34 13.07 -5.19
C GLN A 22 17.07 13.92 -5.33
N THR A 23 16.00 13.33 -5.87
CA THR A 23 14.72 14.02 -6.05
C THR A 23 14.13 14.45 -4.71
N VAL A 24 14.16 13.58 -3.69
CA VAL A 24 13.65 13.90 -2.36
C VAL A 24 14.51 14.96 -1.66
N SER A 25 15.84 14.92 -1.83
CA SER A 25 16.72 15.95 -1.26
C SER A 25 16.50 17.34 -1.88
N GLU A 26 16.18 17.40 -3.17
CA GLU A 26 15.85 18.65 -3.87
C GLU A 26 14.41 19.12 -3.57
N LYS A 27 13.51 18.18 -3.28
CA LYS A 27 12.06 18.41 -3.11
C LYS A 27 11.57 17.84 -1.79
N LEU A 28 12.15 18.33 -0.70
CA LEU A 28 11.90 17.82 0.65
C LEU A 28 10.41 17.90 1.04
N TYR A 29 9.64 18.82 0.45
CA TYR A 29 8.20 18.93 0.69
C TYR A 29 7.41 17.65 0.42
N LEU A 30 7.94 16.71 -0.38
CA LEU A 30 7.30 15.41 -0.64
C LEU A 30 7.14 14.57 0.64
N ILE A 31 8.01 14.75 1.64
CA ILE A 31 7.92 14.01 2.91
C ILE A 31 6.85 14.58 3.84
N LEU A 32 6.43 15.84 3.63
CA LEU A 32 5.54 16.54 4.57
C LEU A 32 4.25 15.78 4.75
N PHE A 33 3.72 15.20 3.69
CA PHE A 33 2.42 14.56 3.77
C PHE A 33 2.42 13.26 4.59
N PRO A 34 3.27 12.25 4.31
CA PRO A 34 3.38 11.08 5.19
C PRO A 34 3.78 11.45 6.62
N PHE A 35 4.66 12.45 6.80
CA PHE A 35 5.06 12.91 8.12
C PHE A 35 3.92 13.55 8.91
N LEU A 36 3.20 14.51 8.31
CA LEU A 36 2.06 15.17 8.95
C LEU A 36 0.91 14.19 9.23
N PHE A 37 0.72 13.19 8.38
CA PHE A 37 -0.28 12.16 8.63
C PHE A 37 0.09 11.30 9.85
N ASP A 38 1.35 10.90 9.99
CA ASP A 38 1.83 10.21 11.20
C ASP A 38 1.71 11.10 12.45
N LEU A 39 2.05 12.39 12.36
CA LEU A 39 1.84 13.33 13.47
C LEU A 39 0.35 13.46 13.82
N PHE A 40 -0.53 13.51 12.83
CA PHE A 40 -1.96 13.54 13.06
C PHE A 40 -2.44 12.28 13.80
N LEU A 41 -1.92 11.10 13.49
CA LEU A 41 -2.29 9.87 14.19
C LEU A 41 -1.76 9.81 15.63
N VAL A 42 -0.63 10.46 15.93
CA VAL A 42 -0.04 10.50 17.28
C VAL A 42 -0.66 11.59 18.16
N PHE A 43 -0.82 12.80 17.63
CA PHE A 43 -1.24 13.98 18.37
C PHE A 43 -2.73 14.29 18.22
N GLY A 44 -3.35 13.79 17.16
CA GLY A 44 -4.74 14.08 16.83
C GLY A 44 -5.74 13.32 17.69
N PRO A 45 -7.04 13.58 17.44
CA PRO A 45 -8.11 12.87 18.13
C PRO A 45 -8.12 11.39 17.76
N LYS A 46 -8.57 10.56 18.70
CA LYS A 46 -8.81 9.13 18.46
C LYS A 46 -10.30 8.92 18.19
N LEU A 47 -10.61 8.24 17.09
CA LEU A 47 -11.96 7.83 16.76
C LEU A 47 -12.07 6.31 16.92
N ARG A 48 -12.70 5.88 18.02
CA ARG A 48 -12.75 4.49 18.47
C ARG A 48 -14.06 3.80 18.07
N ILE A 49 -13.97 2.47 17.99
CA ILE A 49 -15.06 1.55 17.62
C ILE A 49 -15.23 0.43 18.66
N ASP A 50 -14.65 0.61 19.84
CA ASP A 50 -14.56 -0.41 20.88
C ASP A 50 -15.93 -0.83 21.39
N GLN A 51 -16.82 0.14 21.65
CA GLN A 51 -18.17 -0.17 22.10
C GLN A 51 -19.00 -0.87 21.03
N LEU A 52 -18.83 -0.48 19.76
CA LEU A 52 -19.54 -1.11 18.64
C LEU A 52 -19.13 -2.57 18.50
N VAL A 53 -17.82 -2.85 18.52
CA VAL A 53 -17.31 -4.22 18.41
C VAL A 53 -17.68 -5.03 19.64
N ASN A 54 -17.57 -4.49 20.85
CA ASN A 54 -17.99 -5.21 22.06
C ASN A 54 -19.48 -5.56 22.03
N SER A 55 -20.34 -4.63 21.58
CA SER A 55 -21.78 -4.88 21.45
C SER A 55 -22.05 -5.99 20.43
N PHE A 56 -21.38 -5.96 19.28
CA PHE A 56 -21.47 -7.01 18.27
C PHE A 56 -21.00 -8.37 18.81
N LEU A 57 -19.85 -8.43 19.48
CA LEU A 57 -19.28 -9.67 20.03
C LEU A 57 -20.16 -10.25 21.14
N SER A 58 -20.75 -9.42 21.99
CA SER A 58 -21.69 -9.85 23.04
C SER A 58 -23.01 -10.39 22.48
N ALA A 59 -23.39 -10.00 21.27
CA ALA A 59 -24.58 -10.52 20.58
C ALA A 59 -24.33 -11.87 19.90
N LEU A 60 -23.06 -12.27 19.68
CA LEU A 60 -22.74 -13.55 19.06
C LEU A 60 -23.02 -14.71 20.03
N PRO A 61 -23.68 -15.79 19.58
CA PRO A 61 -23.85 -16.97 20.41
C PRO A 61 -22.48 -17.62 20.67
N THR A 62 -22.24 -18.03 21.92
CA THR A 62 -21.03 -18.80 22.25
C THR A 62 -21.05 -20.14 21.50
N PRO A 63 -20.05 -20.42 20.64
CA PRO A 63 -20.05 -21.62 19.84
C PRO A 63 -19.83 -22.86 20.72
N LYS A 64 -20.51 -23.97 20.40
CA LYS A 64 -20.28 -25.26 21.08
C LYS A 64 -19.05 -25.93 20.48
N LEU A 65 -17.91 -25.81 21.14
CA LEU A 65 -16.61 -26.32 20.69
C LEU A 65 -16.01 -27.27 21.73
N ALA A 66 -15.07 -28.13 21.29
CA ALA A 66 -14.21 -28.88 22.20
C ALA A 66 -13.36 -27.92 23.05
N GLN A 67 -12.95 -28.33 24.25
CA GLN A 67 -12.31 -27.45 25.24
C GLN A 67 -11.09 -26.69 24.68
N ASN A 68 -10.21 -27.39 23.97
CA ASN A 68 -9.02 -26.80 23.34
C ASN A 68 -9.35 -25.73 22.29
N LEU A 69 -10.46 -25.90 21.55
CA LEU A 69 -10.94 -24.93 20.56
C LEU A 69 -11.68 -23.76 21.24
N MET A 70 -12.35 -24.02 22.36
CA MET A 70 -12.98 -22.99 23.18
C MET A 70 -11.94 -22.03 23.77
N ASP A 71 -10.83 -22.55 24.31
CA ASP A 71 -9.76 -21.72 24.88
C ASP A 71 -9.11 -20.83 23.81
N GLN A 72 -8.89 -21.36 22.61
CA GLN A 72 -8.41 -20.60 21.45
C GLN A 72 -9.40 -19.51 21.01
N TRP A 73 -10.70 -19.85 20.98
CA TRP A 73 -11.76 -18.90 20.67
C TRP A 73 -11.78 -17.73 21.67
N LEU A 74 -11.78 -18.01 22.98
CA LEU A 74 -11.78 -16.99 24.03
C LEU A 74 -10.55 -16.08 23.93
N THR A 75 -9.37 -16.66 23.71
CA THR A 75 -8.13 -15.91 23.52
C THR A 75 -8.23 -14.96 22.32
N THR A 76 -8.82 -15.43 21.21
CA THR A 76 -9.01 -14.63 19.99
C THR A 76 -9.97 -13.47 20.23
N ILE A 77 -11.07 -13.72 20.95
CA ILE A 77 -12.03 -12.67 21.32
C ILE A 77 -11.37 -11.61 22.22
N GLU A 78 -10.56 -12.02 23.20
CA GLU A 78 -9.84 -11.10 24.07
C GLU A 78 -8.81 -10.26 23.30
N GLN A 79 -8.05 -10.87 22.39
CA GLN A 79 -7.12 -10.16 21.51
C GLN A 79 -7.84 -9.13 20.63
N LEU A 80 -9.01 -9.49 20.08
CA LEU A 80 -9.82 -8.58 19.28
C LEU A 80 -10.31 -7.38 20.10
N LYS A 81 -10.76 -7.61 21.34
CA LYS A 81 -11.16 -6.51 22.25
C LYS A 81 -10.00 -5.59 22.60
N ASN A 82 -8.82 -6.15 22.88
CA ASN A 82 -7.63 -5.35 23.17
C ASN A 82 -7.16 -4.54 21.95
N PHE A 83 -7.34 -5.09 20.75
CA PHE A 83 -7.10 -4.36 19.50
C PHE A 83 -8.06 -3.18 19.34
N THR A 84 -9.37 -3.38 19.53
CA THR A 84 -10.38 -2.33 19.31
C THR A 84 -10.28 -1.19 20.31
N LEU A 85 -9.79 -1.47 21.52
CA LEU A 85 -9.57 -0.46 22.55
C LEU A 85 -8.61 0.66 22.09
N HIS A 86 -7.60 0.32 21.29
CA HIS A 86 -6.53 1.24 20.89
C HIS A 86 -6.56 1.61 19.41
N TYR A 87 -7.40 0.95 18.63
CA TYR A 87 -7.54 1.20 17.21
C TYR A 87 -8.15 2.60 16.95
N ASN A 88 -7.57 3.33 16.00
CA ASN A 88 -8.03 4.64 15.58
C ASN A 88 -8.57 4.56 14.15
N LEU A 89 -9.86 4.84 13.96
CA LEU A 89 -10.51 4.78 12.64
C LEU A 89 -9.91 5.76 11.62
N PHE A 90 -9.26 6.84 12.08
CA PHE A 90 -8.52 7.73 11.18
C PHE A 90 -7.38 7.04 10.42
N SER A 91 -6.88 5.90 10.91
CA SER A 91 -5.91 5.07 10.20
C SER A 91 -6.39 4.61 8.83
N GLU A 92 -7.70 4.55 8.60
CA GLU A 92 -8.29 4.18 7.29
C GLU A 92 -7.97 5.20 6.19
N LEU A 93 -7.60 6.44 6.53
CA LEU A 93 -7.09 7.43 5.58
C LEU A 93 -5.79 6.98 4.89
N ARG A 94 -5.06 6.01 5.47
CA ARG A 94 -3.89 5.42 4.84
C ARG A 94 -4.25 4.76 3.52
N THR A 95 -5.37 4.04 3.44
CA THR A 95 -5.84 3.27 2.27
C THR A 95 -4.84 2.22 1.76
N PHE A 96 -5.00 0.95 2.14
CA PHE A 96 -4.13 -0.14 1.65
C PHE A 96 -4.68 -0.74 0.33
N PRO A 97 -3.84 -1.12 -0.65
CA PRO A 97 -2.36 -1.07 -0.68
C PRO A 97 -1.75 0.20 -1.31
N LEU A 98 -2.55 1.12 -1.86
CA LEU A 98 -2.08 2.25 -2.68
C LEU A 98 -2.06 3.59 -1.97
N GLY A 99 -1.77 3.49 -0.68
CA GLY A 99 -1.90 4.55 0.29
C GLY A 99 -0.73 5.49 0.40
N ILE A 100 -0.91 6.49 1.27
CA ILE A 100 0.20 7.29 1.78
C ILE A 100 0.94 6.44 2.82
N PRO A 101 2.28 6.40 2.79
CA PRO A 101 3.04 5.74 3.84
C PRO A 101 2.72 6.33 5.21
N SER A 102 2.53 5.45 6.19
CA SER A 102 2.38 5.84 7.59
C SER A 102 2.97 4.76 8.47
N LEU A 103 3.79 5.18 9.41
CA LEU A 103 4.36 4.34 10.44
C LEU A 103 3.27 3.91 11.44
N PHE A 104 2.36 4.83 11.76
CA PHE A 104 1.47 4.71 12.91
C PHE A 104 0.04 4.23 12.61
N SER A 105 -0.35 4.10 11.33
CA SER A 105 -1.71 3.65 10.99
C SER A 105 -2.07 2.27 11.54
N TRP A 106 -1.09 1.39 11.73
CA TRP A 106 -1.30 0.04 12.30
C TRP A 106 -0.66 -0.13 13.67
N ARG A 107 -0.16 0.96 14.28
CA ARG A 107 0.43 0.92 15.61
C ARG A 107 -0.66 1.11 16.66
N ILE A 108 -0.70 0.20 17.61
CA ILE A 108 -1.51 0.30 18.81
C ILE A 108 -0.71 1.15 19.82
N PHE A 109 -1.29 2.26 20.27
CA PHE A 109 -0.71 3.10 21.31
C PHE A 109 -1.41 2.86 22.64
N GLU A 110 -0.73 2.22 23.57
CA GLU A 110 -1.18 2.03 24.96
C GLU A 110 -1.09 3.33 25.76
N GLN A 111 -0.08 4.15 25.45
CA GLN A 111 0.12 5.45 26.08
C GLN A 111 0.14 6.55 25.02
N SER A 112 -0.67 7.58 25.27
CA SER A 112 -0.63 8.78 24.44
C SER A 112 0.61 9.62 24.77
N LEU A 113 1.16 10.27 23.76
CA LEU A 113 2.24 11.25 23.93
C LEU A 113 1.73 12.52 24.62
N LEU A 114 0.49 12.93 24.32
CA LEU A 114 -0.19 13.99 25.06
C LEU A 114 -0.96 13.39 26.23
N SER A 115 -0.83 14.00 27.41
CA SER A 115 -1.57 13.59 28.62
C SER A 115 -3.10 13.65 28.44
N ILE A 116 -3.58 14.47 27.51
CA ILE A 116 -4.99 14.60 27.16
C ILE A 116 -5.11 14.49 25.64
N THR A 117 -5.64 13.38 25.14
CA THR A 117 -6.06 13.23 23.74
C THR A 117 -7.58 13.12 23.68
N PRO A 118 -8.27 13.93 22.85
CA PRO A 118 -9.70 13.77 22.63
C PRO A 118 -9.99 12.38 22.06
N VAL A 119 -10.93 11.67 22.68
CA VAL A 119 -11.39 10.36 22.25
C VAL A 119 -12.87 10.45 21.92
N PHE A 120 -13.23 10.10 20.70
CA PHE A 120 -14.61 10.02 20.23
C PHE A 120 -14.96 8.55 19.98
N GLU A 121 -16.08 8.11 20.54
CA GLU A 121 -16.54 6.72 20.41
C GLU A 121 -17.71 6.65 19.41
N ILE A 122 -17.64 5.72 18.48
CA ILE A 122 -18.72 5.46 17.52
C ILE A 122 -19.68 4.43 18.10
N HIS A 123 -20.95 4.82 18.22
CA HIS A 123 -22.00 3.98 18.82
C HIS A 123 -22.98 3.40 17.78
N ASN A 124 -22.91 3.86 16.53
CA ASN A 124 -23.87 3.53 15.48
C ASN A 124 -23.17 2.82 14.31
N GLU A 125 -23.67 1.65 13.92
CA GLU A 125 -23.11 0.83 12.84
C GLU A 125 -23.15 1.53 11.49
N GLY A 126 -24.25 2.23 11.17
CA GLY A 126 -24.38 3.01 9.95
C GLY A 126 -23.38 4.16 9.89
N MET A 127 -23.14 4.85 11.02
CA MET A 127 -22.10 5.88 11.13
C MET A 127 -20.70 5.29 10.93
N PHE A 128 -20.42 4.12 11.50
CA PHE A 128 -19.15 3.42 11.30
C PHE A 128 -18.92 3.11 9.81
N ILE A 129 -19.88 2.46 9.15
CA ILE A 129 -19.78 2.12 7.72
C ILE A 129 -19.60 3.38 6.87
N PHE A 130 -20.38 4.43 7.15
CA PHE A 130 -20.26 5.71 6.46
C PHE A 130 -18.85 6.31 6.60
N LEU A 131 -18.29 6.32 7.81
CA LEU A 131 -16.96 6.90 8.07
C LEU A 131 -15.83 6.07 7.45
N VAL A 132 -15.92 4.74 7.45
CA VAL A 132 -14.98 3.87 6.74
C VAL A 132 -14.96 4.21 5.25
N ILE A 133 -16.14 4.28 4.62
CA ILE A 133 -16.26 4.63 3.20
C ILE A 133 -15.72 6.05 2.96
N LEU A 134 -16.09 7.02 3.81
CA LEU A 134 -15.65 8.40 3.69
C LEU A 134 -14.11 8.50 3.78
N PHE A 135 -13.49 7.91 4.79
CA PHE A 135 -12.04 7.95 4.97
C PHE A 135 -11.31 7.19 3.88
N PHE A 136 -11.86 6.07 3.40
CA PHE A 136 -11.31 5.39 2.23
C PHE A 136 -11.32 6.31 1.00
N LEU A 137 -12.46 6.96 0.70
CA LEU A 137 -12.57 7.86 -0.44
C LEU A 137 -11.63 9.06 -0.31
N LEU A 138 -11.56 9.68 0.88
CA LEU A 138 -10.67 10.81 1.16
C LEU A 138 -9.19 10.40 1.06
N GLY A 139 -8.81 9.29 1.69
CA GLY A 139 -7.45 8.74 1.66
C GLY A 139 -6.98 8.39 0.25
N MET A 140 -7.87 7.86 -0.58
CA MET A 140 -7.57 7.61 -2.00
C MET A 140 -7.38 8.92 -2.79
N GLY A 141 -8.11 9.98 -2.43
CA GLY A 141 -7.97 11.30 -3.06
C GLY A 141 -6.63 11.92 -2.72
N LEU A 142 -6.27 11.85 -1.45
CA LEU A 142 -4.98 12.27 -0.92
C LEU A 142 -3.82 11.46 -1.54
N SER A 143 -3.98 10.15 -1.68
CA SER A 143 -3.00 9.27 -2.32
C SER A 143 -2.83 9.59 -3.81
N THR A 144 -3.92 9.87 -4.53
CA THR A 144 -3.87 10.32 -5.94
C THR A 144 -3.06 11.61 -6.06
N TRP A 145 -3.29 12.57 -5.17
CA TRP A 145 -2.55 13.83 -5.14
C TRP A 145 -1.06 13.62 -4.82
N TYR A 146 -0.75 12.77 -3.84
CA TYR A 146 0.61 12.42 -3.45
C TYR A 146 1.38 11.75 -4.59
N TYR A 147 0.83 10.70 -5.20
CA TYR A 147 1.45 10.01 -6.34
C TYR A 147 1.64 10.94 -7.54
N LYS A 148 0.68 11.85 -7.79
CA LYS A 148 0.81 12.85 -8.85
C LYS A 148 1.95 13.85 -8.55
N SER A 149 2.05 14.32 -7.32
CA SER A 149 3.11 15.24 -6.89
C SER A 149 4.50 14.61 -7.07
N ILE A 150 4.62 13.31 -6.80
CA ILE A 150 5.82 12.53 -7.10
C ILE A 150 6.06 12.44 -8.61
N ALA A 151 5.04 12.12 -9.42
CA ALA A 151 5.17 12.01 -10.87
C ALA A 151 5.64 13.33 -11.52
N VAL A 152 5.14 14.48 -11.03
CA VAL A 152 5.62 15.81 -11.45
C VAL A 152 7.07 16.01 -11.00
N SER A 153 7.40 15.59 -9.78
CA SER A 153 8.74 15.73 -9.21
C SER A 153 9.81 14.90 -9.93
N THR A 154 9.45 13.76 -10.52
CA THR A 154 10.34 12.94 -11.35
C THR A 154 10.38 13.37 -12.82
N GLY A 155 9.65 14.43 -13.18
CA GLY A 155 9.51 14.91 -14.55
C GLY A 155 8.84 13.89 -15.47
N LEU A 156 7.99 13.03 -14.91
CA LEU A 156 7.18 12.07 -15.67
C LEU A 156 5.93 12.74 -16.25
N VAL A 157 5.43 13.79 -15.59
CA VAL A 157 4.31 14.60 -16.10
C VAL A 157 4.55 16.09 -15.85
N SER A 158 3.95 16.95 -16.68
CA SER A 158 3.97 18.40 -16.48
C SER A 158 3.15 18.82 -15.25
N SER A 159 3.49 19.96 -14.62
CA SER A 159 2.81 20.44 -13.41
C SER A 159 1.43 21.06 -13.67
N LYS A 160 1.10 21.39 -14.93
CA LYS A 160 -0.20 21.99 -15.27
C LYS A 160 -1.29 20.94 -15.12
N TYR A 161 -2.23 21.22 -14.22
CA TYR A 161 -3.26 20.25 -13.86
C TYR A 161 -4.60 20.92 -13.61
N SER A 162 -5.60 20.53 -14.39
CA SER A 162 -6.97 20.99 -14.18
C SER A 162 -7.69 20.14 -13.14
N LEU A 163 -8.63 20.73 -12.41
CA LEU A 163 -9.48 20.00 -11.45
C LEU A 163 -10.25 18.85 -12.14
N LYS A 164 -10.63 19.03 -13.41
CA LYS A 164 -11.29 17.99 -14.21
C LYS A 164 -10.38 16.78 -14.45
N GLN A 165 -9.10 17.01 -14.73
CA GLN A 165 -8.11 15.94 -14.84
C GLN A 165 -7.87 15.24 -13.49
N PHE A 166 -7.89 15.99 -12.37
CA PHE A 166 -7.87 15.41 -11.03
C PHE A 166 -8.99 14.41 -10.82
N GLY A 167 -10.25 14.83 -11.05
CA GLY A 167 -11.41 13.98 -10.85
C GLY A 167 -11.35 12.69 -11.68
N LYS A 168 -10.93 12.78 -12.95
CA LYS A 168 -10.79 11.60 -13.81
C LYS A 168 -9.70 10.65 -13.32
N ASN A 169 -8.52 11.15 -12.98
CA ASN A 169 -7.42 10.32 -12.49
C ASN A 169 -7.78 9.69 -11.14
N TYR A 170 -8.46 10.44 -10.26
CA TYR A 170 -8.97 9.91 -8.99
C TYR A 170 -9.92 8.73 -9.19
N LEU A 171 -10.88 8.83 -10.12
CA LEU A 171 -11.79 7.71 -10.43
C LEU A 171 -11.06 6.47 -10.95
N HIS A 172 -10.06 6.64 -11.82
CA HIS A 172 -9.25 5.52 -12.29
C HIS A 172 -8.36 4.93 -11.19
N PHE A 173 -7.81 5.78 -10.32
CA PHE A 173 -6.98 5.38 -9.19
C PHE A 173 -7.81 4.61 -8.13
N LEU A 174 -9.05 5.03 -7.88
CA LEU A 174 -10.02 4.30 -7.03
C LEU A 174 -10.31 2.88 -7.52
N GLY A 175 -10.33 2.66 -8.84
CA GLY A 175 -10.60 1.34 -9.39
C GLY A 175 -9.46 0.32 -9.18
N ILE A 176 -8.24 0.77 -8.85
CA ILE A 176 -7.10 -0.14 -8.65
C ILE A 176 -7.26 -1.02 -7.40
N PRO A 177 -7.48 -0.48 -6.17
CA PRO A 177 -7.66 -1.34 -5.00
C PRO A 177 -8.88 -2.25 -5.13
N ILE A 178 -9.97 -1.78 -5.77
CA ILE A 178 -11.15 -2.61 -6.05
C ILE A 178 -10.77 -3.79 -6.95
N THR A 179 -10.00 -3.55 -8.01
CA THR A 179 -9.54 -4.61 -8.91
C THR A 179 -8.65 -5.61 -8.17
N LEU A 180 -7.71 -5.14 -7.36
CA LEU A 180 -6.83 -6.00 -6.56
C LEU A 180 -7.62 -6.82 -5.53
N PHE A 181 -8.62 -6.21 -4.89
CA PHE A 181 -9.51 -6.90 -3.94
C PHE A 181 -10.32 -8.01 -4.63
N LEU A 182 -10.93 -7.73 -5.78
CA LEU A 182 -11.68 -8.73 -6.55
C LEU A 182 -10.79 -9.90 -7.01
N ILE A 183 -9.55 -9.62 -7.44
CA ILE A 183 -8.57 -10.65 -7.79
C ILE A 183 -8.22 -11.49 -6.56
N ALA A 184 -7.90 -10.83 -5.44
CA ALA A 184 -7.56 -11.51 -4.19
C ALA A 184 -8.70 -12.42 -3.74
N LEU A 185 -9.94 -11.91 -3.73
CA LEU A 185 -11.14 -12.66 -3.36
C LEU A 185 -11.39 -13.86 -4.30
N GLY A 186 -11.28 -13.65 -5.61
CA GLY A 186 -11.47 -14.71 -6.60
C GLY A 186 -10.46 -15.86 -6.50
N VAL A 187 -9.26 -15.59 -5.99
CA VAL A 187 -8.20 -16.59 -5.77
C VAL A 187 -8.26 -17.18 -4.37
N SER A 188 -8.50 -16.36 -3.36
CA SER A 188 -8.47 -16.77 -1.96
C SER A 188 -9.67 -17.66 -1.60
N LEU A 189 -10.88 -17.35 -2.08
CA LEU A 189 -12.07 -18.17 -1.78
C LEU A 189 -11.91 -19.64 -2.20
N PRO A 190 -11.57 -19.97 -3.46
CA PRO A 190 -11.33 -21.36 -3.82
C PRO A 190 -10.12 -21.95 -3.10
N GLY A 191 -9.07 -21.16 -2.89
CA GLY A 191 -7.89 -21.57 -2.13
C GLY A 191 -8.22 -22.00 -0.71
N MET A 192 -9.05 -21.23 0.00
CA MET A 192 -9.49 -21.53 1.37
C MET A 192 -10.34 -22.79 1.44
N CYS A 193 -11.18 -23.07 0.44
CA CYS A 193 -11.92 -24.34 0.35
C CYS A 193 -10.98 -25.55 0.21
N ILE A 194 -9.93 -25.44 -0.60
CA ILE A 194 -8.93 -26.51 -0.74
C ILE A 194 -8.16 -26.70 0.57
N ILE A 195 -7.78 -25.59 1.21
CA ILE A 195 -7.02 -25.61 2.47
C ILE A 195 -7.86 -26.18 3.61
N SER A 196 -9.16 -25.88 3.69
CA SER A 196 -10.03 -26.43 4.72
C SER A 196 -10.12 -27.96 4.63
N LEU A 197 -10.26 -28.50 3.42
CA LEU A 197 -10.21 -29.95 3.17
C LEU A 197 -8.84 -30.54 3.53
N ALA A 198 -7.75 -29.87 3.18
CA ALA A 198 -6.40 -30.29 3.54
C ALA A 198 -6.15 -30.30 5.06
N THR A 199 -6.77 -29.37 5.80
CA THR A 199 -6.65 -29.28 7.26
C THR A 199 -7.25 -30.51 7.94
N VAL A 200 -8.32 -31.08 7.39
CA VAL A 200 -8.92 -32.34 7.88
C VAL A 200 -7.96 -33.52 7.71
N LEU A 201 -7.14 -33.52 6.66
CA LEU A 201 -6.14 -34.56 6.44
C LEU A 201 -4.92 -34.40 7.36
N SER A 202 -4.36 -33.18 7.42
CA SER A 202 -3.23 -32.84 8.28
C SER A 202 -3.06 -31.31 8.39
N PRO A 203 -3.01 -30.75 9.61
CA PRO A 203 -2.71 -29.33 9.81
C PRO A 203 -1.38 -28.88 9.19
N ALA A 204 -0.35 -29.75 9.20
CA ALA A 204 0.95 -29.42 8.61
C ALA A 204 0.88 -29.25 7.09
N PHE A 205 0.06 -30.07 6.42
CA PHE A 205 -0.16 -29.97 4.99
C PHE A 205 -0.92 -28.69 4.61
N ALA A 206 -1.92 -28.30 5.40
CA ALA A 206 -2.62 -27.03 5.24
C ALA A 206 -1.67 -25.82 5.34
N SER A 207 -0.72 -25.83 6.28
CA SER A 207 0.31 -24.78 6.40
C SER A 207 1.14 -24.59 5.12
N VAL A 208 1.53 -25.67 4.45
CA VAL A 208 2.24 -25.60 3.16
C VAL A 208 1.34 -24.98 2.08
N LEU A 209 0.06 -25.35 2.03
CA LEU A 209 -0.89 -24.79 1.07
C LEU A 209 -1.17 -23.30 1.30
N TYR A 210 -1.16 -22.82 2.55
CA TYR A 210 -1.22 -21.38 2.83
C TYR A 210 -0.03 -20.64 2.19
N ILE A 211 1.19 -21.19 2.28
CA ILE A 211 2.38 -20.62 1.65
C ILE A 211 2.22 -20.61 0.12
N VAL A 212 1.74 -21.70 -0.46
CA VAL A 212 1.48 -21.78 -1.92
C VAL A 212 0.45 -20.74 -2.36
N LEU A 213 -0.66 -20.60 -1.63
CA LEU A 213 -1.69 -19.60 -1.91
C LEU A 213 -1.10 -18.18 -1.88
N PHE A 214 -0.26 -17.88 -0.90
CA PHE A 214 0.42 -16.59 -0.78
C PHE A 214 1.36 -16.31 -1.97
N ILE A 215 2.16 -17.32 -2.39
CA ILE A 215 3.03 -17.21 -3.57
C ILE A 215 2.21 -16.97 -4.85
N VAL A 216 1.08 -17.65 -5.00
CA VAL A 216 0.17 -17.46 -6.14
C VAL A 216 -0.40 -16.05 -6.14
N LEU A 217 -0.88 -15.55 -5.00
CA LEU A 217 -1.40 -14.19 -4.87
C LEU A 217 -0.34 -13.14 -5.23
N ILE A 218 0.86 -13.24 -4.67
CA ILE A 218 1.98 -12.33 -5.00
C ILE A 218 2.29 -12.38 -6.49
N SER A 219 2.39 -13.58 -7.08
CA SER A 219 2.71 -13.75 -8.50
C SER A 219 1.67 -13.11 -9.42
N ILE A 220 0.39 -13.13 -9.02
CA ILE A 220 -0.70 -12.48 -9.75
C ILE A 220 -0.67 -10.95 -9.57
N ILE A 221 -0.32 -10.45 -8.37
CA ILE A 221 -0.32 -9.02 -8.04
C ILE A 221 0.88 -8.28 -8.66
N ILE A 222 2.08 -8.88 -8.70
CA ILE A 222 3.31 -8.23 -9.19
C ILE A 222 3.13 -7.56 -10.57
N PRO A 223 2.50 -8.19 -11.60
CA PRO A 223 2.25 -7.54 -12.89
C PRO A 223 1.45 -6.23 -12.83
N PHE A 224 0.72 -5.97 -11.74
CA PHE A 224 -0.10 -4.78 -11.53
C PHE A 224 0.63 -3.67 -10.76
N ILE A 225 1.88 -3.90 -10.31
CA ILE A 225 2.60 -2.98 -9.43
C ILE A 225 2.78 -1.57 -10.01
N PHE A 226 2.88 -1.45 -11.34
CA PHE A 226 3.04 -0.17 -12.03
C PHE A 226 1.72 0.45 -12.49
N THR A 227 0.57 -0.18 -12.22
CA THR A 227 -0.75 0.40 -12.55
C THR A 227 -0.94 1.79 -11.96
N PRO A 228 -0.58 2.06 -10.68
CA PRO A 228 -0.68 3.41 -10.11
C PRO A 228 0.17 4.42 -10.88
N HIS A 229 1.39 4.03 -11.27
CA HIS A 229 2.31 4.87 -12.07
C HIS A 229 1.71 5.19 -13.43
N CYS A 230 1.15 4.21 -14.14
CA CYS A 230 0.49 4.42 -15.43
C CYS A 230 -0.70 5.40 -15.33
N VAL A 231 -1.56 5.21 -14.33
CA VAL A 231 -2.76 6.05 -14.13
C VAL A 231 -2.40 7.52 -13.92
N VAL A 232 -1.41 7.81 -13.06
CA VAL A 232 -1.02 9.20 -12.78
C VAL A 232 -0.19 9.85 -13.90
N SER A 233 0.45 9.02 -14.74
CA SER A 233 1.38 9.47 -15.78
C SER A 233 0.69 9.85 -17.08
N HIS A 234 -0.25 9.03 -17.55
CA HIS A 234 -0.74 9.09 -18.93
C HIS A 234 -2.22 9.45 -19.07
N GLU A 235 -2.92 9.80 -17.98
CA GLU A 235 -4.39 10.05 -17.97
C GLU A 235 -5.22 8.93 -18.63
N GLN A 236 -4.63 7.73 -18.66
CA GLN A 236 -5.19 6.54 -19.27
C GLN A 236 -6.30 5.96 -18.41
N LYS A 237 -7.22 5.23 -19.05
CA LYS A 237 -8.22 4.44 -18.34
C LYS A 237 -7.53 3.31 -17.58
N LEU A 238 -8.15 2.86 -16.49
CA LEU A 238 -7.64 1.79 -15.65
C LEU A 238 -7.21 0.54 -16.44
N LEU A 239 -8.02 0.08 -17.39
CA LEU A 239 -7.71 -1.12 -18.17
C LEU A 239 -6.46 -0.96 -19.04
N ASP A 240 -6.25 0.23 -19.62
CA ASP A 240 -5.08 0.52 -20.44
C ASP A 240 -3.82 0.60 -19.56
N SER A 241 -3.96 1.20 -18.37
CA SER A 241 -2.90 1.22 -17.36
C SER A 241 -2.51 -0.17 -16.87
N ILE A 242 -3.47 -1.08 -16.68
CA ILE A 242 -3.21 -2.49 -16.32
C ILE A 242 -2.46 -3.21 -17.44
N LYS A 243 -2.92 -3.05 -18.70
CA LYS A 243 -2.24 -3.65 -19.86
C LYS A 243 -0.80 -3.15 -19.97
N GLN A 244 -0.59 -1.85 -19.80
CA GLN A 244 0.74 -1.24 -19.86
C GLN A 244 1.63 -1.70 -18.71
N SER A 245 1.11 -1.75 -17.47
CA SER A 245 1.85 -2.29 -16.32
C SER A 245 2.31 -3.73 -16.57
N ARG A 246 1.43 -4.56 -17.13
CA ARG A 246 1.76 -5.95 -17.48
C ARG A 246 2.83 -6.03 -18.58
N LEU A 247 2.74 -5.20 -19.61
CA LEU A 247 3.74 -5.14 -20.69
C LEU A 247 5.11 -4.76 -20.15
N ILE A 248 5.18 -3.73 -19.29
CA ILE A 248 6.40 -3.28 -18.64
C ILE A 248 6.99 -4.39 -17.75
N TYR A 249 6.15 -5.02 -16.92
CA TYR A 249 6.57 -6.15 -16.10
C TYR A 249 7.12 -7.29 -16.96
N GLN A 250 6.43 -7.68 -18.03
CA GLN A 250 6.88 -8.78 -18.89
C GLN A 250 8.22 -8.50 -19.56
N ALA A 251 8.48 -7.26 -19.98
CA ALA A 251 9.76 -6.86 -20.57
C ALA A 251 10.91 -6.77 -19.55
N THR A 252 10.58 -6.60 -18.27
CA THR A 252 11.58 -6.31 -17.21
C THR A 252 11.48 -7.24 -16.00
N LYS A 253 10.89 -8.45 -16.14
CA LYS A 253 10.47 -9.34 -15.03
C LYS A 253 11.50 -9.44 -13.91
N PHE A 254 12.73 -9.84 -14.23
CA PHE A 254 13.80 -10.01 -13.23
C PHE A 254 14.15 -8.71 -12.51
N LYS A 255 14.31 -7.60 -13.26
CA LYS A 255 14.65 -6.29 -12.70
C LYS A 255 13.51 -5.73 -11.84
N THR A 256 12.26 -5.88 -12.28
CA THR A 256 11.08 -5.47 -11.53
C THR A 256 10.96 -6.26 -10.23
N SER A 257 11.07 -7.59 -10.27
CA SER A 257 10.99 -8.42 -9.06
C SER A 257 12.12 -8.10 -8.07
N LEU A 258 13.35 -7.89 -8.56
CA LEU A 258 14.48 -7.51 -7.71
C LEU A 258 14.31 -6.10 -7.12
N PHE A 259 13.79 -5.14 -7.90
CA PHE A 259 13.45 -3.81 -7.41
C PHE A 259 12.40 -3.89 -6.29
N ILE A 260 11.33 -4.65 -6.47
CA ILE A 260 10.27 -4.85 -5.48
C ILE A 260 10.83 -5.50 -4.22
N LEU A 261 11.67 -6.53 -4.35
CA LEU A 261 12.30 -7.21 -3.22
C LEU A 261 13.12 -6.23 -2.37
N LEU A 262 13.95 -5.40 -3.02
CA LEU A 262 14.76 -4.39 -2.34
C LEU A 262 13.89 -3.29 -1.71
N ALA A 263 12.89 -2.78 -2.43
CA ALA A 263 11.96 -1.78 -1.93
C ALA A 263 11.20 -2.31 -0.70
N PHE A 264 10.72 -3.55 -0.75
CA PHE A 264 10.03 -4.21 0.35
C PHE A 264 10.97 -4.43 1.55
N GLY A 265 12.17 -4.96 1.32
CA GLY A 265 13.17 -5.17 2.38
C GLY A 265 13.56 -3.86 3.07
N LEU A 266 13.82 -2.79 2.31
CA LEU A 266 14.11 -1.46 2.86
C LEU A 266 12.92 -0.89 3.64
N SER A 267 11.70 -1.06 3.11
CA SER A 267 10.48 -0.63 3.82
C SER A 267 10.30 -1.37 5.14
N MET A 268 10.58 -2.68 5.18
CA MET A 268 10.45 -3.49 6.39
C MET A 268 11.50 -3.11 7.43
N LEU A 269 12.76 -2.95 7.03
CA LEU A 269 13.84 -2.52 7.92
C LEU A 269 13.60 -1.12 8.47
N SER A 270 13.13 -0.20 7.62
CA SER A 270 12.71 1.14 8.02
C SER A 270 11.58 1.08 9.05
N HIS A 271 10.54 0.30 8.78
CA HIS A 271 9.43 0.13 9.72
C HIS A 271 9.90 -0.41 11.07
N LEU A 272 10.74 -1.46 11.08
CA LEU A 272 11.30 -2.02 12.30
C LEU A 272 12.10 -0.99 13.10
N LEU A 273 13.03 -0.28 12.44
CA LEU A 273 13.91 0.70 13.07
C LEU A 273 13.12 1.85 13.69
N TRP A 274 12.20 2.44 12.92
CA TRP A 274 11.49 3.65 13.33
C TRP A 274 10.32 3.39 14.27
N ASN A 275 9.88 2.13 14.40
CA ASN A 275 8.84 1.74 15.35
C ASN A 275 9.38 1.39 16.76
N LEU A 276 10.70 1.31 16.94
CA LEU A 276 11.37 1.06 18.24
C LEU A 276 11.03 2.03 19.39
N PRO A 277 10.77 3.34 19.16
CA PRO A 277 10.49 4.26 20.25
C PRO A 277 9.30 3.79 21.09
N LYS A 278 9.40 3.90 22.42
CA LYS A 278 8.30 3.56 23.33
C LYS A 278 7.11 4.51 23.17
N ASP A 279 5.92 4.01 23.47
CA ASP A 279 4.72 4.84 23.57
C ASP A 279 4.92 5.99 24.57
N GLY A 280 4.26 7.13 24.33
CA GLY A 280 4.44 8.33 25.14
C GLY A 280 5.75 9.11 24.90
N SER A 281 6.69 8.59 24.10
CA SER A 281 8.00 9.24 23.87
C SER A 281 7.98 10.23 22.71
N TRP A 282 8.61 11.39 22.89
CA TRP A 282 8.88 12.35 21.80
C TRP A 282 9.74 11.78 20.66
N MET A 283 10.46 10.68 20.90
CA MET A 283 11.20 9.96 19.86
C MET A 283 10.28 9.40 18.77
N LEU A 284 8.97 9.28 19.01
CA LEU A 284 7.97 8.96 17.98
C LEU A 284 7.97 9.95 16.81
N ILE A 285 8.25 11.25 17.06
CA ILE A 285 8.35 12.25 15.99
C ILE A 285 9.54 11.94 15.08
N VAL A 286 10.69 11.59 15.67
CA VAL A 286 11.89 11.21 14.91
C VAL A 286 11.62 9.94 14.10
N GLY A 287 10.91 8.97 14.68
CA GLY A 287 10.41 7.77 13.99
C GLY A 287 9.53 8.11 12.79
N ALA A 288 8.53 8.97 12.96
CA ALA A 288 7.66 9.43 11.89
C ALA A 288 8.44 10.10 10.75
N PHE A 289 9.38 10.99 11.10
CA PHE A 289 10.22 11.68 10.11
C PHE A 289 11.09 10.71 9.32
N GLY A 290 11.81 9.82 10.02
CA GLY A 290 12.70 8.85 9.40
C GLY A 290 11.94 7.86 8.49
N HIS A 291 10.79 7.37 8.95
CA HIS A 291 9.93 6.51 8.15
C HIS A 291 9.39 7.25 6.92
N ALA A 292 8.83 8.46 7.10
CA ALA A 292 8.34 9.29 6.00
C ALA A 292 9.41 9.54 4.94
N LEU A 293 10.65 9.85 5.36
CA LEU A 293 11.78 10.06 4.45
C LEU A 293 12.09 8.81 3.62
N VAL A 294 12.30 7.66 4.28
CA VAL A 294 12.67 6.41 3.59
C VAL A 294 11.55 5.92 2.68
N SER A 295 10.30 5.92 3.14
CA SER A 295 9.16 5.50 2.33
C SER A 295 8.95 6.41 1.12
N THR A 296 9.14 7.72 1.27
CA THR A 296 9.07 8.66 0.14
C THR A 296 10.18 8.37 -0.87
N ILE A 297 11.43 8.16 -0.42
CA ILE A 297 12.55 7.80 -1.31
C ILE A 297 12.21 6.53 -2.10
N ILE A 298 11.70 5.47 -1.45
CA ILE A 298 11.33 4.21 -2.12
C ILE A 298 10.26 4.45 -3.19
N ILE A 299 9.20 5.20 -2.88
CA ILE A 299 8.13 5.48 -3.85
C ILE A 299 8.68 6.32 -5.01
N VAL A 300 9.43 7.39 -4.75
CA VAL A 300 10.03 8.21 -5.82
C VAL A 300 10.99 7.39 -6.69
N SER A 301 11.76 6.49 -6.08
CA SER A 301 12.62 5.55 -6.80
C SER A 301 11.83 4.63 -7.73
N SER A 302 10.64 4.19 -7.31
CA SER A 302 9.75 3.38 -8.15
C SER A 302 9.25 4.14 -9.39
N PHE A 303 9.08 5.45 -9.29
CA PHE A 303 8.72 6.30 -10.44
C PHE A 303 9.89 6.46 -11.42
N HIS A 304 11.12 6.60 -10.93
CA HIS A 304 12.30 6.62 -11.80
C HIS A 304 12.53 5.25 -12.47
N PHE A 305 12.38 4.16 -11.72
CA PHE A 305 12.44 2.81 -12.29
C PHE A 305 11.38 2.63 -13.38
N PHE A 306 10.13 3.00 -13.08
CA PHE A 306 9.01 2.92 -14.03
C PHE A 306 9.28 3.75 -15.29
N LYS A 307 9.77 4.98 -15.15
CA LYS A 307 10.09 5.87 -16.29
C LYS A 307 11.11 5.24 -17.23
N ASN A 308 12.18 4.68 -16.68
CA ASN A 308 13.21 4.00 -17.46
C ASN A 308 12.69 2.71 -18.09
N ALA A 309 11.89 1.94 -17.35
CA ALA A 309 11.28 0.70 -17.85
C ALA A 309 10.30 0.97 -19.00
N HIS A 310 9.50 2.04 -18.90
CA HIS A 310 8.58 2.47 -19.95
C HIS A 310 9.32 2.83 -21.23
N ALA A 311 10.35 3.69 -21.13
CA ALA A 311 11.18 4.07 -22.28
C ALA A 311 11.85 2.86 -22.96
N TYR A 312 12.32 1.88 -22.17
CA TYR A 312 12.86 0.64 -22.69
C TYR A 312 11.84 -0.15 -23.51
N VAL A 313 10.59 -0.28 -23.03
CA VAL A 313 9.52 -0.96 -23.76
C VAL A 313 9.15 -0.22 -25.05
N ASP A 314 9.06 1.11 -25.02
CA ASP A 314 8.75 1.90 -26.21
C ASP A 314 9.79 1.68 -27.32
N ASN A 315 11.08 1.63 -26.95
CA ASN A 315 12.17 1.33 -27.89
C ASN A 315 12.10 -0.10 -28.43
N LEU A 316 11.76 -1.10 -27.60
CA LEU A 316 11.57 -2.47 -28.06
C LEU A 316 10.44 -2.59 -29.08
N ILE A 317 9.34 -1.86 -28.87
CA ILE A 317 8.21 -1.84 -29.80
C ILE A 317 8.64 -1.17 -31.11
N LYS A 318 9.30 -0.02 -31.04
CA LYS A 318 9.78 0.72 -32.22
C LYS A 318 10.72 -0.13 -33.08
N ASN A 319 11.71 -0.77 -32.47
CA ASN A 319 12.68 -1.60 -33.19
C ASN A 319 12.01 -2.81 -33.87
N LYS A 320 10.98 -3.41 -33.24
CA LYS A 320 10.21 -4.50 -33.87
C LYS A 320 9.41 -4.04 -35.08
N VAL A 321 8.83 -2.84 -35.02
CA VAL A 321 8.09 -2.26 -36.16
C VAL A 321 9.03 -1.95 -37.31
N GLU A 322 10.19 -1.35 -37.05
CA GLU A 322 11.20 -1.06 -38.07
C GLU A 322 11.71 -2.35 -38.76
N GLN A 323 12.03 -3.40 -37.98
CA GLN A 323 12.44 -4.69 -38.52
C GLN A 323 11.34 -5.39 -39.33
N GLY A 324 10.07 -5.27 -38.92
CA GLY A 324 8.93 -5.81 -39.65
C GLY A 324 8.55 -5.03 -40.91
N SER A 325 8.98 -3.76 -41.03
CA SER A 325 8.77 -2.94 -42.24
C SER A 325 9.84 -3.12 -43.32
N LEU A 326 10.97 -3.74 -42.96
CA LEU A 326 12.09 -4.04 -43.85
C LEU A 326 12.09 -5.49 -44.37
N ALA A 327 11.14 -6.32 -43.91
CA ALA A 327 10.93 -7.71 -44.30
C ALA A 327 9.72 -7.84 -45.23
#